data_AF-A0A512IZA9-F1
#
_entry.id   AF-A0A512IZA9-F1
#
_cell.length_a   1.000
_cell.length_b   1.000
_cell.length_c   1.000
_cell.angle_alpha   90.00
_cell.angle_beta   90.00
_cell.angle_gamma   90.00
#
_symmetry.space_group_name_H-M   'P 1'
#
loop_
_entity.id
_entity.type
_entity.pdbx_description
1 polymer ?
#
loop_
_entity_poly.entity_id
_entity_poly.type
_entity_poly.pdbx_seq_one_letter_code
_entity_poly.pdbx_strand_id
1 'polypeptide(L)'
;MWLPYGLPGQLKAESAPETVRRSRADTAERDILVSFFLRNPATEAWEVDVTAETATGVVETTLAGAAAVIAFFGNDAGKLNEIIYRLQASCPLEALAACHRDVEERLSRWSLELGRGLAVAGWRLADPLHAARWRCTPFRPSALAFDPASPDATPESHRRLVALYRDARNASDPAWRLLCARSILRAWREREEPFASTDRRAAQAGGRRRDRVVSFDMLVHSGALSCAPDLQDRPFGSLVDRLDELGVSVLDALDGRPGDADPIGLPSRPLLAQMANLADLAAREVLLEELALCRSQELALAS
;
A
#
# COMPACT_ATOMS: atom_id res chain seq x y z
N MET A 1 -0.66 -14.10 3.72
CA MET A 1 -1.33 -12.94 3.08
C MET A 1 -0.34 -11.79 3.03
N TRP A 2 -0.07 -11.26 1.84
CA TRP A 2 0.90 -10.18 1.64
C TRP A 2 0.15 -8.84 1.60
N LEU A 3 0.44 -7.94 2.54
CA LEU A 3 -0.16 -6.60 2.62
C LEU A 3 0.80 -5.65 1.90
N PRO A 4 0.40 -4.98 0.81
CA PRO A 4 1.35 -4.21 0.05
C PRO A 4 1.69 -2.93 0.81
N TYR A 5 2.99 -2.73 0.96
CA TYR A 5 3.62 -1.86 1.94
C TYR A 5 3.49 -0.39 1.57
N GLY A 6 3.52 0.45 2.60
CA GLY A 6 3.24 1.88 2.51
C GLY A 6 1.90 2.18 3.14
N LEU A 7 1.95 2.75 4.35
CA LEU A 7 1.08 3.81 4.89
C LEU A 7 0.35 3.53 6.22
N PRO A 8 0.04 4.61 6.98
CA PRO A 8 -0.44 4.58 8.37
C PRO A 8 -1.87 4.07 8.57
N GLY A 9 -2.40 3.28 7.62
CA GLY A 9 -3.71 2.66 7.69
C GLY A 9 -3.74 1.57 8.75
N GLN A 10 -4.01 1.99 10.00
CA GLN A 10 -3.91 1.22 11.24
C GLN A 10 -2.48 0.82 11.61
N LEU A 11 -1.91 1.54 12.59
CA LEU A 11 -0.65 1.18 13.22
C LEU A 11 -0.71 -0.28 13.70
N LYS A 12 0.02 -1.19 13.05
CA LYS A 12 0.14 -2.56 13.53
C LYS A 12 0.97 -2.53 14.80
N ALA A 13 0.28 -2.75 15.93
CA ALA A 13 0.91 -2.81 17.23
C ALA A 13 1.96 -3.92 17.27
N GLU A 14 3.16 -3.59 17.73
CA GLU A 14 4.22 -4.55 18.05
C GLU A 14 4.28 -4.80 19.56
N SER A 15 3.80 -3.86 20.37
CA SER A 15 3.70 -3.98 21.82
C SER A 15 2.32 -4.50 22.27
N ALA A 16 2.20 -4.81 23.56
CA ALA A 16 0.96 -5.30 24.16
C ALA A 16 -0.21 -4.30 23.99
N PRO A 17 -1.47 -4.76 23.85
CA PRO A 17 -2.63 -3.89 23.66
C PRO A 17 -2.79 -2.82 24.75
N GLU A 18 -2.40 -3.14 25.99
CA GLU A 18 -2.50 -2.23 27.13
C GLU A 18 -1.57 -1.01 26.98
N THR A 19 -0.33 -1.21 26.53
CA THR A 19 0.62 -0.10 26.34
C THR A 19 0.18 0.81 25.20
N VAL A 20 -0.36 0.21 24.13
CA VAL A 20 -0.96 0.95 23.01
C VAL A 20 -2.16 1.77 23.48
N ARG A 21 -3.03 1.20 24.32
CA ARG A 21 -4.20 1.91 24.85
C ARG A 21 -3.79 3.10 25.72
N ARG A 22 -2.81 2.90 26.62
CA ARG A 22 -2.27 3.96 27.48
C ARG A 22 -1.66 5.09 26.68
N SER A 23 -0.83 4.76 25.69
CA SER A 23 -0.23 5.76 24.79
C SER A 23 -1.28 6.57 24.02
N ARG A 24 -2.35 5.92 23.54
CA ARG A 24 -3.44 6.61 22.83
C ARG A 24 -4.31 7.47 23.73
N ALA A 25 -4.42 7.12 25.01
CA ALA A 25 -5.22 7.86 25.98
C ALA A 25 -4.47 9.08 26.56
N ASP A 26 -3.13 9.07 26.50
CA ASP A 26 -2.30 10.16 26.99
C ASP A 26 -2.26 11.32 25.98
N THR A 27 -2.77 12.47 26.40
CA THR A 27 -2.82 13.72 25.62
C THR A 27 -1.68 14.68 25.95
N ALA A 28 -0.77 14.33 26.87
CA ALA A 28 0.38 15.18 27.20
C ALA A 28 1.43 15.14 26.09
N GLU A 29 2.09 16.28 25.86
CA GLU A 29 3.25 16.34 24.98
C GLU A 29 4.40 15.51 25.56
N ARG A 30 5.01 14.70 24.70
CA ARG A 30 6.10 13.80 25.04
C ARG A 30 6.94 13.47 23.81
N ASP A 31 8.11 12.90 24.05
CA ASP A 31 8.94 12.40 22.96
C ASP A 31 8.25 11.24 22.24
N ILE A 32 8.05 11.41 20.93
CA ILE A 32 7.69 10.35 20.01
C ILE A 32 8.86 10.12 19.06
N LEU A 33 9.18 8.85 18.81
CA LEU A 33 10.24 8.44 17.89
C LEU A 33 9.61 7.84 16.63
N VAL A 34 10.00 8.36 15.47
CA VAL A 34 9.58 7.85 14.16
C VAL A 34 10.82 7.50 13.35
N SER A 35 10.90 6.26 12.87
CA SER A 35 11.99 5.78 12.02
C SER A 35 11.45 5.40 10.65
N PHE A 36 12.17 5.77 9.60
CA PHE A 36 11.90 5.36 8.22
C PHE A 36 13.07 4.55 7.68
N PHE A 37 12.80 3.31 7.26
CA PHE A 37 13.74 2.50 6.49
C PHE A 37 13.66 2.93 5.04
N LEU A 38 14.81 3.11 4.41
CA LEU A 38 14.90 3.51 3.01
C LEU A 38 15.17 2.29 2.12
N ARG A 39 14.76 2.41 0.86
CA ARG A 39 15.13 1.49 -0.21
C ARG A 39 15.46 2.23 -1.50
N ASN A 40 16.32 1.61 -2.29
CA ASN A 40 16.53 1.98 -3.67
C ASN A 40 15.46 1.27 -4.54
N PRO A 41 14.54 1.99 -5.19
CA PRO A 41 13.49 1.39 -6.00
C PRO A 41 13.99 0.73 -7.29
N ALA A 42 15.21 1.03 -7.74
CA ALA A 42 15.79 0.41 -8.93
C ALA A 42 16.42 -0.96 -8.62
N THR A 43 17.05 -1.11 -7.45
CA THR A 43 17.72 -2.35 -7.04
C THR A 43 16.94 -3.16 -6.01
N GLU A 44 15.88 -2.58 -5.44
CA GLU A 44 15.10 -3.13 -4.31
C GLU A 44 15.92 -3.37 -3.04
N ALA A 45 17.14 -2.81 -2.96
CA ALA A 45 18.01 -2.90 -1.79
C ALA A 45 17.50 -1.98 -0.66
N TRP A 46 17.63 -2.43 0.59
CA TRP A 46 17.23 -1.69 1.81
C TRP A 46 18.32 -0.70 2.25
N GLU A 47 18.74 0.10 1.29
CA GLU A 47 19.74 1.15 1.39
C GLU A 47 19.49 2.09 0.22
N VAL A 48 19.98 3.31 0.32
CA VAL A 48 20.07 4.21 -0.82
C VAL A 48 21.52 4.55 -1.12
N ASP A 49 21.82 4.88 -2.38
CA ASP A 49 23.17 5.25 -2.81
C ASP A 49 23.53 6.69 -2.40
N VAL A 50 23.30 7.00 -1.13
CA VAL A 50 23.67 8.24 -0.44
C VAL A 50 24.54 7.84 0.74
N THR A 51 25.75 8.38 0.85
CA THR A 51 26.62 8.10 1.99
C THR A 51 26.13 8.83 3.22
N ALA A 52 25.93 8.10 4.31
CA ALA A 52 25.75 8.65 5.64
C ALA A 52 26.98 8.26 6.46
N GLU A 53 27.87 9.21 6.74
CA GLU A 53 28.86 9.02 7.80
C GLU A 53 28.07 8.70 9.07
N THR A 54 28.30 7.52 9.65
CA THR A 54 27.62 7.02 10.85
C THR A 54 27.40 8.12 11.89
N ALA A 55 26.15 8.57 12.04
CA ALA A 55 25.63 9.45 13.09
C ALA A 55 26.60 10.52 13.64
N THR A 56 26.84 11.60 12.89
CA THR A 56 27.40 12.85 13.45
C THR A 56 26.56 14.10 13.14
N GLY A 57 25.77 14.08 12.05
CA GLY A 57 24.86 15.17 11.69
C GLY A 57 23.48 14.98 12.31
N VAL A 58 23.25 15.56 13.48
CA VAL A 58 21.90 15.75 14.02
C VAL A 58 21.37 17.09 13.49
N VAL A 59 20.21 17.07 12.85
CA VAL A 59 19.55 18.28 12.36
C VAL A 59 18.44 18.66 13.32
N GLU A 60 18.60 19.79 13.99
CA GLU A 60 17.52 20.42 14.74
C GLU A 60 16.60 21.18 13.78
N THR A 61 15.29 20.98 13.92
CA THR A 61 14.29 21.60 13.05
C THR A 61 12.95 21.73 13.78
N THR A 62 11.95 22.24 13.07
CA THR A 62 10.58 22.35 13.57
C THR A 62 9.65 21.65 12.60
N LEU A 63 8.90 20.64 13.07
CA LEU A 63 7.91 19.92 12.29
C LEU A 63 6.52 20.16 12.86
N ALA A 64 5.59 20.63 12.03
CA ALA A 64 4.21 20.93 12.45
C ALA A 64 4.10 21.84 13.71
N GLY A 65 5.05 22.76 13.88
CA GLY A 65 5.11 23.67 15.04
C GLY A 65 5.82 23.13 16.28
N ALA A 66 6.24 21.85 16.28
CA ALA A 66 6.97 21.23 17.38
C ALA A 66 8.47 21.10 17.08
N ALA A 67 9.30 21.27 18.11
CA ALA A 67 10.73 21.02 18.00
C ALA A 67 10.99 19.55 17.64
N ALA A 68 11.85 19.34 16.65
CA ALA A 68 12.17 18.03 16.12
C ALA A 68 13.68 17.89 15.88
N VAL A 69 14.14 16.66 16.02
CA VAL A 69 15.53 16.27 15.84
C VAL A 69 15.56 15.13 14.82
N ILE A 70 16.36 15.30 13.75
CA ILE A 70 16.51 14.31 12.68
C ILE A 70 17.93 13.75 12.72
N ALA A 71 18.04 12.43 12.69
CA ALA A 71 19.31 11.72 12.62
C ALA A 71 19.31 10.75 11.43
N PHE A 72 20.45 10.68 10.74
CA PHE A 72 20.65 9.86 9.55
C PHE A 72 21.60 8.71 9.87
N PHE A 73 21.19 7.49 9.58
CA PHE A 73 21.95 6.28 9.88
C PHE A 73 22.37 5.58 8.59
N GLY A 74 23.64 5.19 8.54
CA GLY A 74 24.21 4.36 7.48
C GLY A 74 24.20 2.88 7.89
N ASN A 75 24.20 1.99 6.91
CA ASN A 75 24.48 0.57 7.11
C ASN A 75 25.99 0.29 7.23
N ASP A 76 26.37 -0.99 7.29
CA ASP A 76 27.78 -1.43 7.40
C ASP A 76 28.66 -0.94 6.23
N ALA A 77 28.06 -0.61 5.08
CA ALA A 77 28.75 -0.03 3.92
C ALA A 77 28.76 1.51 3.92
N GLY A 78 28.26 2.16 4.98
CA GLY A 78 28.15 3.62 5.08
C GLY A 78 27.04 4.23 4.22
N LYS A 79 26.16 3.41 3.64
CA LYS A 79 25.03 3.86 2.83
C LYS A 79 23.82 4.15 3.72
N LEU A 80 23.17 5.29 3.51
CA LEU A 80 21.98 5.71 4.24
C LEU A 80 20.91 4.61 4.16
N ASN A 81 20.49 4.11 5.31
CA ASN A 81 19.52 3.03 5.43
C ASN A 81 18.28 3.44 6.24
N GLU A 82 18.44 4.38 7.17
CA GLU A 82 17.40 4.75 8.12
C GLU A 82 17.46 6.24 8.47
N ILE A 83 16.30 6.88 8.55
CA ILE A 83 16.14 8.26 9.04
C ILE A 83 15.28 8.21 10.31
N ILE A 84 15.80 8.74 11.41
CA ILE A 84 15.12 8.75 12.71
C ILE A 84 14.76 10.18 13.09
N TYR A 85 13.49 10.38 13.39
CA TYR A 85 12.92 11.60 13.92
C TYR A 85 12.61 11.41 15.40
N ARG A 86 12.95 12.41 16.20
CA ARG A 86 12.43 12.61 17.56
C ARG A 86 11.71 13.95 17.59
N LEU A 87 10.43 13.95 17.96
CA LEU A 87 9.64 15.16 18.08
C LEU A 87 8.72 15.09 19.30
N GLN A 88 8.45 16.27 19.87
CA GLN A 88 7.46 16.41 20.93
C GLN A 88 6.05 16.38 20.32
N ALA A 89 5.22 15.44 20.76
CA ALA A 89 3.85 15.32 20.28
C ALA A 89 2.95 14.69 21.35
N SER A 90 1.67 15.07 21.34
CA SER A 90 0.62 14.45 22.17
C SER A 90 0.01 13.20 21.54
N CYS A 91 0.14 13.06 20.21
CA CYS A 91 -0.45 11.98 19.43
C CYS A 91 0.61 11.28 18.55
N PRO A 92 0.86 9.98 18.74
CA PRO A 92 1.82 9.23 17.93
C PRO A 92 1.49 9.20 16.43
N LEU A 93 0.20 9.23 16.08
CA LEU A 93 -0.25 9.23 14.68
C LEU A 93 0.03 10.56 13.98
N GLU A 94 -0.20 11.67 14.67
CA GLU A 94 0.09 13.01 14.14
C GLU A 94 1.59 13.20 13.97
N ALA A 95 2.38 12.70 14.93
CA ALA A 95 3.83 12.68 14.84
C ALA A 95 4.32 11.91 13.60
N LEU A 96 3.80 10.69 13.38
CA LEU A 96 4.10 9.89 12.19
C LEU A 96 3.72 10.63 10.89
N ALA A 97 2.55 11.26 10.84
CA ALA A 97 2.10 12.00 9.66
C ALA A 97 2.95 13.24 9.38
N ALA A 98 3.40 13.96 10.41
CA ALA A 98 4.31 15.10 10.28
C ALA A 98 5.68 14.66 9.75
N CYS A 99 6.30 13.65 10.37
CA CYS A 99 7.60 13.14 9.92
C CYS A 99 7.54 12.52 8.52
N HIS A 100 6.43 11.85 8.17
CA HIS A 100 6.25 11.26 6.85
C HIS A 100 6.13 12.32 5.74
N ARG A 101 5.52 13.49 6.00
CA ARG A 101 5.50 14.58 5.02
C ARG A 101 6.90 15.14 4.77
N ASP A 102 7.63 15.43 5.85
CA ASP A 102 8.99 15.96 5.76
C ASP A 102 9.94 14.95 5.07
N VAL A 103 9.87 13.65 5.39
CA VAL A 103 10.74 12.66 4.73
C VAL A 103 10.43 12.54 3.23
N GLU A 104 9.16 12.54 2.83
CA GLU A 104 8.78 12.48 1.41
C GLU A 104 9.26 13.73 0.65
N GLU A 105 9.17 14.92 1.24
CA GLU A 105 9.67 16.15 0.64
C GLU A 105 11.19 16.10 0.47
N ARG A 106 11.92 15.65 1.49
CA ARG A 106 13.39 15.47 1.43
C ARG A 106 13.80 14.46 0.38
N LEU A 107 13.17 13.28 0.37
CA LEU A 107 13.47 12.25 -0.61
C LEU A 107 13.17 12.74 -2.03
N SER A 108 12.06 13.46 -2.23
CA SER A 108 11.73 14.05 -3.53
C SER A 108 12.79 15.04 -4.00
N ARG A 109 13.21 15.94 -3.10
CA ARG A 109 14.28 16.90 -3.38
C ARG A 109 15.62 16.21 -3.68
N TRP A 110 16.02 15.23 -2.87
CA TRP A 110 17.25 14.47 -3.07
C TRP A 110 17.22 13.65 -4.35
N SER A 111 16.06 13.09 -4.72
CA SER A 111 15.90 12.38 -5.99
C SER A 111 16.13 13.31 -7.18
N LEU A 112 15.64 14.56 -7.11
CA LEU A 112 15.90 15.58 -8.12
C LEU A 112 17.38 15.99 -8.15
N GLU A 113 17.97 16.30 -7.00
CA GLU A 113 19.34 16.80 -6.89
C GLU A 113 20.40 15.74 -7.25
N LEU A 114 20.16 14.47 -6.91
CA LEU A 114 21.14 13.38 -7.07
C LEU A 114 20.88 12.51 -8.30
N GLY A 115 19.70 12.61 -8.94
CA GLY A 115 19.30 11.73 -10.03
C GLY A 115 19.26 10.25 -9.59
N ARG A 116 18.78 9.99 -8.37
CA ARG A 116 18.66 8.65 -7.78
C ARG A 116 17.25 8.41 -7.29
N GLY A 117 16.75 7.19 -7.50
CA GLY A 117 15.49 6.77 -6.89
C GLY A 117 15.68 6.55 -5.40
N LEU A 118 14.82 7.16 -4.58
CA LEU A 118 14.82 7.03 -3.14
C LEU A 118 13.38 6.80 -2.68
N ALA A 119 13.13 5.79 -1.85
CA ALA A 119 11.80 5.50 -1.35
C ALA A 119 11.82 5.02 0.09
N VAL A 120 10.73 5.28 0.82
CA VAL A 120 10.48 4.65 2.12
C VAL A 120 10.09 3.19 1.89
N ALA A 121 10.86 2.27 2.48
CA ALA A 121 10.59 0.84 2.50
C ALA A 121 9.59 0.46 3.60
N GLY A 122 9.61 1.20 4.70
CA GLY A 122 8.75 0.99 5.86
C GLY A 122 9.09 1.93 7.00
N TRP A 123 8.34 1.85 8.09
CA TRP A 123 8.55 2.71 9.26
C TRP A 123 8.36 1.97 10.58
N ARG A 124 8.93 2.56 11.64
CA ARG A 124 8.70 2.22 13.05
C ARG A 124 8.30 3.46 13.81
N LEU A 125 7.42 3.28 14.78
CA LEU A 125 6.93 4.32 15.67
C LEU A 125 7.08 3.80 17.09
N ALA A 126 7.67 4.60 17.97
CA ALA A 126 7.78 4.28 19.38
C ALA A 126 7.35 5.46 20.24
N ASP A 127 6.58 5.17 21.27
CA ASP A 127 6.29 6.04 22.39
C ASP A 127 7.06 5.48 23.60
N PRO A 128 8.25 6.04 23.91
CA PRO A 128 9.10 5.52 24.98
C PRO A 128 8.45 5.61 26.36
N LEU A 129 7.64 6.65 26.62
CA LEU A 129 7.00 6.86 27.92
C LEU A 129 6.06 5.71 28.29
N HIS A 130 5.29 5.22 27.32
CA HIS A 130 4.35 4.11 27.53
C HIS A 130 4.87 2.75 27.07
N ALA A 131 6.11 2.69 26.58
CA ALA A 131 6.69 1.51 25.93
C ALA A 131 5.78 0.96 24.80
N ALA A 132 5.06 1.84 24.11
CA ALA A 132 4.19 1.46 23.00
C ALA A 132 4.99 1.50 21.69
N ARG A 133 4.81 0.47 20.86
CA ARG A 133 5.53 0.33 19.59
C ARG A 133 4.59 -0.09 18.49
N TRP A 134 4.82 0.48 17.32
CA TRP A 134 4.14 0.12 16.09
C TRP A 134 5.14 0.05 14.96
N ARG A 135 4.83 -0.77 13.95
CA ARG A 135 5.66 -0.88 12.76
C ARG A 135 4.84 -1.12 11.53
N CYS A 136 5.33 -0.57 10.42
CA CYS A 136 4.97 -0.96 9.07
C CYS A 136 6.28 -1.21 8.33
N THR A 137 6.97 -2.27 8.69
CA THR A 137 8.12 -2.78 7.92
C THR A 137 7.66 -4.00 7.14
N PRO A 138 8.16 -4.22 5.90
CA PRO A 138 7.94 -5.47 5.21
C PRO A 138 8.30 -6.66 6.10
N PHE A 139 7.28 -7.32 6.63
CA PHE A 139 7.44 -8.60 7.29
C PHE A 139 7.63 -9.59 6.15
N ARG A 140 8.79 -10.25 6.00
CA ARG A 140 8.94 -11.37 5.07
C ARG A 140 8.12 -12.53 5.64
N PRO A 141 6.86 -12.77 5.22
CA PRO A 141 6.12 -13.90 5.76
C PRO A 141 6.74 -15.15 5.13
N SER A 142 6.91 -16.19 5.96
CA SER A 142 7.12 -17.60 5.62
C SER A 142 7.17 -17.92 4.12
N ALA A 143 8.33 -18.42 3.65
CA ALA A 143 8.47 -18.99 2.32
C ALA A 143 7.30 -19.92 2.04
N LEU A 144 6.48 -19.58 1.04
CA LEU A 144 5.43 -20.47 0.59
C LEU A 144 6.10 -21.58 -0.22
N ALA A 145 5.63 -22.82 -0.03
CA ALA A 145 5.99 -23.90 -0.92
C ALA A 145 5.49 -23.52 -2.32
N PHE A 146 6.44 -23.25 -3.22
CA PHE A 146 6.17 -23.04 -4.63
C PHE A 146 6.36 -24.37 -5.34
N ASP A 147 5.36 -24.81 -6.09
CA ASP A 147 5.50 -25.95 -6.98
C ASP A 147 5.90 -25.44 -8.38
N PRO A 148 7.18 -25.52 -8.77
CA PRO A 148 7.62 -25.10 -10.10
C PRO A 148 7.10 -26.02 -11.21
N ALA A 149 6.60 -27.21 -10.88
CA ALA A 149 6.03 -28.15 -11.83
C ALA A 149 4.54 -27.90 -12.10
N SER A 150 3.91 -26.93 -11.42
CA SER A 150 2.53 -26.52 -11.68
C SER A 150 2.42 -26.03 -13.14
N PRO A 151 1.76 -26.78 -14.04
CA PRO A 151 1.84 -26.57 -15.49
C PRO A 151 0.99 -25.40 -16.00
N ASP A 152 0.40 -24.60 -15.11
CA ASP A 152 -0.60 -23.60 -15.47
C ASP A 152 0.04 -22.30 -15.96
N ALA A 153 0.55 -22.32 -17.18
CA ALA A 153 0.90 -21.10 -17.89
C ALA A 153 -0.34 -20.18 -17.94
N THR A 154 -0.16 -18.90 -17.60
CA THR A 154 -1.24 -17.92 -17.76
C THR A 154 -1.64 -17.85 -19.23
N PRO A 155 -2.93 -18.03 -19.58
CA PRO A 155 -3.39 -17.93 -20.96
C PRO A 155 -2.97 -16.59 -21.57
N GLU A 156 -2.61 -16.59 -22.86
CA GLU A 156 -2.10 -15.39 -23.56
C GLU A 156 -3.00 -14.17 -23.37
N SER A 157 -4.32 -14.37 -23.50
CA SER A 157 -5.33 -13.33 -23.35
C SER A 157 -5.38 -12.69 -21.96
N HIS A 158 -4.85 -13.37 -20.94
CA HIS A 158 -4.88 -12.93 -19.54
C HIS A 158 -3.54 -12.35 -19.06
N ARG A 159 -2.47 -12.51 -19.84
CA ARG A 159 -1.12 -12.06 -19.45
C ARG A 159 -1.08 -10.58 -19.09
N ARG A 160 -1.79 -9.73 -19.83
CA ARG A 160 -1.87 -8.29 -19.53
C ARG A 160 -2.49 -8.02 -18.17
N LEU A 161 -3.59 -8.69 -17.83
CA LEU A 161 -4.25 -8.50 -16.53
C LEU A 161 -3.42 -9.05 -15.38
N VAL A 162 -2.76 -10.20 -15.57
CA VAL A 162 -1.83 -10.77 -14.57
C VAL A 162 -0.59 -9.89 -14.41
N ALA A 163 -0.08 -9.29 -15.49
CA ALA A 163 0.99 -8.30 -15.44
C ALA A 163 0.55 -7.04 -14.68
N LEU A 164 -0.64 -6.50 -14.98
CA LEU A 164 -1.20 -5.37 -14.21
C LEU A 164 -1.35 -5.69 -12.73
N TYR A 165 -1.78 -6.91 -12.39
CA TYR A 165 -1.88 -7.34 -11.00
C TYR A 165 -0.49 -7.40 -10.36
N ARG A 166 0.50 -8.02 -11.03
CA ARG A 166 1.90 -8.02 -10.58
C ARG A 166 2.43 -6.59 -10.38
N ASP A 167 2.10 -5.66 -11.26
CA ASP A 167 2.53 -4.27 -11.17
C ASP A 167 1.83 -3.55 -10.00
N ALA A 168 0.53 -3.78 -9.77
CA ALA A 168 -0.20 -3.29 -8.59
C ALA A 168 0.45 -3.78 -7.30
N ARG A 169 0.76 -5.08 -7.28
CA ARG A 169 1.45 -5.78 -6.22
C ARG A 169 2.79 -5.11 -5.94
N ASN A 170 3.66 -4.98 -6.92
CA ASN A 170 5.00 -4.41 -6.75
C ASN A 170 5.03 -2.89 -6.53
N ALA A 171 3.91 -2.19 -6.72
CA ALA A 171 3.83 -0.75 -6.51
C ALA A 171 4.02 -0.38 -5.03
N SER A 172 5.00 0.46 -4.73
CA SER A 172 5.10 1.12 -3.40
C SER A 172 4.17 2.31 -3.26
N ASP A 173 3.80 2.93 -4.37
CA ASP A 173 2.87 4.05 -4.39
C ASP A 173 1.41 3.53 -4.44
N PRO A 174 0.56 3.87 -3.47
CA PRO A 174 -0.85 3.55 -3.49
C PRO A 174 -1.59 4.06 -4.72
N ALA A 175 -1.20 5.21 -5.29
CA ALA A 175 -1.84 5.75 -6.48
C ALA A 175 -1.67 4.79 -7.65
N TRP A 176 -0.43 4.37 -7.93
CA TRP A 176 -0.16 3.38 -8.96
C TRP A 176 -0.83 2.03 -8.67
N ARG A 177 -0.77 1.56 -7.42
CA ARG A 177 -1.47 0.33 -6.98
C ARG A 177 -2.97 0.39 -7.26
N LEU A 178 -3.60 1.50 -6.89
CA LEU A 178 -5.02 1.76 -7.13
C LEU A 178 -5.31 1.70 -8.63
N LEU A 179 -4.57 2.44 -9.44
CA LEU A 179 -4.82 2.52 -10.89
C LEU A 179 -4.70 1.15 -11.57
N CYS A 180 -3.69 0.34 -11.21
CA CYS A 180 -3.53 -1.01 -11.75
C CYS A 180 -4.67 -1.94 -11.30
N ALA A 181 -4.98 -2.01 -10.01
CA ALA A 181 -6.02 -2.89 -9.48
C ALA A 181 -7.42 -2.48 -9.96
N ARG A 182 -7.70 -1.18 -9.99
CA ARG A 182 -8.93 -0.60 -10.55
C ARG A 182 -9.10 -0.97 -12.01
N SER A 183 -8.05 -0.91 -12.82
CA SER A 183 -8.14 -1.24 -14.25
C SER A 183 -8.63 -2.68 -14.47
N ILE A 184 -8.16 -3.62 -13.65
CA ILE A 184 -8.63 -5.02 -13.69
C ILE A 184 -10.11 -5.12 -13.31
N LEU A 185 -10.51 -4.47 -12.21
CA LEU A 185 -11.89 -4.48 -11.73
C LEU A 185 -12.86 -3.80 -12.70
N ARG A 186 -12.41 -2.74 -13.37
CA ARG A 186 -13.20 -2.04 -14.39
C ARG A 186 -13.41 -2.92 -15.60
N ALA A 187 -12.36 -3.54 -16.14
CA ALA A 187 -12.46 -4.49 -17.24
C ALA A 187 -13.40 -5.67 -16.89
N TRP A 188 -13.36 -6.15 -15.64
CA TRP A 188 -14.28 -7.16 -15.13
C TRP A 188 -15.74 -6.68 -15.11
N ARG A 189 -16.00 -5.48 -14.56
CA ARG A 189 -17.34 -4.89 -14.48
C ARG A 189 -17.94 -4.68 -15.87
N GLU A 190 -17.14 -4.12 -16.78
CA GLU A 190 -17.53 -3.77 -18.15
C GLU A 190 -17.55 -4.98 -19.09
N ARG A 191 -17.17 -6.17 -18.60
CA ARG A 191 -17.06 -7.41 -19.38
C ARG A 191 -16.17 -7.23 -20.60
N GLU A 192 -15.07 -6.50 -20.46
CA GLU A 192 -14.06 -6.38 -21.50
C GLU A 192 -13.31 -7.70 -21.70
N GLU A 193 -12.62 -7.87 -22.83
CA GLU A 193 -11.77 -9.04 -23.03
C GLU A 193 -10.63 -9.06 -21.98
N PRO A 194 -10.30 -10.23 -21.40
CA PRO A 194 -10.80 -11.58 -21.74
C PRO A 194 -12.08 -12.03 -21.01
N PHE A 195 -12.63 -11.24 -20.08
CA PHE A 195 -13.78 -11.64 -19.26
C PHE A 195 -15.02 -11.97 -20.09
N ALA A 196 -15.32 -11.18 -21.14
CA ALA A 196 -16.42 -11.47 -22.06
C ALA A 196 -16.34 -12.85 -22.68
N SER A 197 -15.16 -13.24 -23.21
CA SER A 197 -14.98 -14.54 -23.84
C SER A 197 -15.10 -15.69 -22.85
N THR A 198 -14.60 -15.54 -21.62
CA THR A 198 -14.76 -16.56 -20.58
C THR A 198 -16.21 -16.69 -20.13
N ASP A 199 -16.95 -15.59 -20.01
CA ASP A 199 -18.37 -15.61 -19.65
C ASP A 199 -19.23 -16.28 -20.75
N ARG A 200 -18.97 -15.98 -22.04
CA ARG A 200 -19.64 -16.66 -23.16
C ARG A 200 -19.41 -18.17 -23.13
N ARG A 201 -18.17 -18.61 -22.91
CA ARG A 201 -17.82 -20.04 -22.81
C ARG A 201 -18.46 -20.69 -21.58
N ALA A 202 -18.47 -19.99 -20.44
CA ALA A 202 -19.12 -20.50 -19.24
C ALA A 202 -20.63 -20.69 -19.47
N ALA A 203 -21.30 -19.73 -20.12
CA ALA A 203 -22.72 -19.81 -20.45
C ALA A 203 -23.03 -20.98 -21.39
N GLN A 204 -22.17 -21.24 -22.39
CA GLN A 204 -22.29 -22.42 -23.27
C GLN A 204 -22.20 -23.74 -22.50
N ALA A 205 -21.40 -23.78 -21.43
CA ALA A 205 -21.28 -24.92 -20.53
C ALA A 205 -22.36 -24.95 -19.42
N GLY A 206 -23.38 -24.07 -19.47
CA GLY A 206 -24.42 -23.96 -18.45
C GLY A 206 -23.98 -23.32 -17.13
N GLY A 207 -22.77 -22.77 -17.09
CA GLY A 207 -22.22 -22.04 -15.95
C GLY A 207 -22.44 -20.52 -16.05
N ARG A 208 -22.20 -19.82 -14.95
CA ARG A 208 -22.12 -18.35 -14.89
C ARG A 208 -21.08 -17.91 -13.89
N ARG A 209 -20.46 -16.76 -14.14
CA ARG A 209 -19.59 -16.10 -13.16
C ARG A 209 -20.40 -15.76 -11.91
N ARG A 210 -19.78 -15.90 -10.74
CA ARG A 210 -20.43 -15.55 -9.48
C ARG A 210 -20.47 -14.03 -9.31
N ASP A 211 -21.55 -13.57 -8.71
CA ASP A 211 -21.61 -12.21 -8.20
C ASP A 211 -20.69 -12.12 -6.97
N ARG A 212 -19.76 -11.16 -7.00
CA ARG A 212 -18.81 -10.93 -5.92
C ARG A 212 -19.28 -9.79 -5.04
N VAL A 213 -19.11 -9.97 -3.74
CA VAL A 213 -19.43 -8.97 -2.71
C VAL A 213 -18.20 -8.68 -1.87
N VAL A 214 -18.09 -7.45 -1.36
CA VAL A 214 -17.02 -7.05 -0.45
C VAL A 214 -17.28 -7.69 0.92
N SER A 215 -16.44 -8.62 1.34
CA SER A 215 -16.58 -9.29 2.63
C SER A 215 -16.00 -8.47 3.78
N PHE A 216 -16.44 -8.78 5.01
CA PHE A 216 -15.83 -8.24 6.23
C PHE A 216 -14.32 -8.50 6.28
N ASP A 217 -13.87 -9.72 5.94
CA ASP A 217 -12.45 -10.06 5.92
C ASP A 217 -11.65 -9.19 4.94
N MET A 218 -12.22 -8.85 3.78
CA MET A 218 -11.58 -7.93 2.83
C MET A 218 -11.41 -6.54 3.44
N LEU A 219 -12.41 -6.02 4.15
CA LEU A 219 -12.35 -4.71 4.81
C LEU A 219 -11.34 -4.70 5.96
N VAL A 220 -11.28 -5.76 6.76
CA VAL A 220 -10.30 -5.92 7.83
C VAL A 220 -8.88 -5.99 7.26
N HIS A 221 -8.65 -6.84 6.25
CA HIS A 221 -7.32 -7.05 5.69
C HIS A 221 -6.81 -5.87 4.87
N SER A 222 -7.68 -5.14 4.19
CA SER A 222 -7.29 -3.91 3.51
C SER A 222 -7.04 -2.73 4.45
N GLY A 223 -7.54 -2.82 5.69
CA GLY A 223 -7.62 -1.71 6.63
C GLY A 223 -8.73 -0.70 6.29
N ALA A 224 -9.58 -0.99 5.30
CA ALA A 224 -10.65 -0.12 4.85
C ALA A 224 -11.91 -0.15 5.74
N LEU A 225 -11.96 -1.04 6.74
CA LEU A 225 -13.10 -1.13 7.67
C LEU A 225 -13.45 0.21 8.34
N SER A 226 -12.45 1.05 8.62
CA SER A 226 -12.68 2.37 9.23
C SER A 226 -13.13 3.45 8.25
N CYS A 227 -12.83 3.32 6.96
CA CYS A 227 -13.07 4.38 5.96
C CYS A 227 -14.18 4.06 4.97
N ALA A 228 -14.50 2.78 4.77
CA ALA A 228 -15.56 2.31 3.87
C ALA A 228 -16.34 1.12 4.47
N PRO A 229 -16.87 1.22 5.72
CA PRO A 229 -17.66 0.15 6.33
C PRO A 229 -18.97 -0.11 5.57
N ASP A 230 -19.49 0.90 4.87
CA ASP A 230 -20.71 0.85 4.07
C ASP A 230 -20.62 -0.08 2.85
N LEU A 231 -19.40 -0.44 2.44
CA LEU A 231 -19.17 -1.42 1.37
C LEU A 231 -19.38 -2.86 1.83
N GLN A 232 -19.48 -3.14 3.14
CA GLN A 232 -19.67 -4.51 3.61
C GLN A 232 -20.92 -5.15 2.99
N ASP A 233 -20.75 -6.37 2.46
CA ASP A 233 -21.78 -7.17 1.81
C ASP A 233 -22.39 -6.51 0.54
N ARG A 234 -21.77 -5.42 0.05
CA ARG A 234 -22.14 -4.78 -1.22
C ARG A 234 -21.50 -5.50 -2.41
N PRO A 235 -22.17 -5.52 -3.57
CA PRO A 235 -21.57 -6.02 -4.80
C PRO A 235 -20.28 -5.28 -5.14
N PHE A 236 -19.32 -5.98 -5.75
CA PHE A 236 -18.09 -5.37 -6.25
C PHE A 236 -18.34 -4.19 -7.19
N GLY A 237 -19.46 -4.14 -7.91
CA GLY A 237 -19.85 -2.97 -8.70
C GLY A 237 -19.83 -1.67 -7.89
N SER A 238 -20.37 -1.67 -6.66
CA SER A 238 -20.34 -0.52 -5.76
C SER A 238 -18.92 -0.13 -5.33
N LEU A 239 -18.03 -1.11 -5.18
CA LEU A 239 -16.61 -0.84 -4.96
C LEU A 239 -15.99 -0.19 -6.21
N VAL A 240 -16.24 -0.71 -7.42
CA VAL A 240 -15.67 -0.13 -8.65
C VAL A 240 -16.13 1.31 -8.84
N ASP A 241 -17.39 1.63 -8.57
CA ASP A 241 -17.91 3.00 -8.68
C ASP A 241 -17.14 3.96 -7.75
N ARG A 242 -16.89 3.56 -6.49
CA ARG A 242 -16.08 4.35 -5.55
C ARG A 242 -14.62 4.47 -6.01
N LEU A 243 -14.04 3.39 -6.54
CA LEU A 243 -12.67 3.40 -7.05
C LEU A 243 -12.53 4.26 -8.32
N ASP A 244 -13.58 4.38 -9.13
CA ASP A 244 -13.58 5.22 -10.33
C ASP A 244 -13.47 6.70 -9.99
N GLU A 245 -14.28 7.17 -9.05
CA GLU A 245 -14.17 8.53 -8.53
C GLU A 245 -12.77 8.80 -7.97
N LEU A 246 -12.27 7.88 -7.15
CA LEU A 246 -10.94 7.97 -6.55
C LEU A 246 -9.83 7.99 -7.61
N GLY A 247 -9.96 7.18 -8.65
CA GLY A 247 -9.02 7.08 -9.76
C GLY A 247 -8.96 8.36 -10.58
N VAL A 248 -10.10 9.03 -10.79
CA VAL A 248 -10.14 10.36 -11.43
C VAL A 248 -9.37 11.38 -10.59
N SER A 249 -9.64 11.46 -9.29
CA SER A 249 -8.92 12.38 -8.39
C SER A 249 -7.40 12.13 -8.37
N VAL A 250 -6.97 10.87 -8.42
CA VAL A 250 -5.55 10.51 -8.51
C VAL A 250 -4.93 10.98 -9.83
N LEU A 251 -5.61 10.77 -10.95
CA LEU A 251 -5.10 11.21 -12.27
C LEU A 251 -5.04 12.74 -12.38
N ASP A 252 -6.07 13.45 -11.90
CA ASP A 252 -6.08 14.91 -11.89
C ASP A 252 -4.93 15.48 -11.05
N ALA A 253 -4.64 14.85 -9.90
CA ALA A 253 -3.51 15.23 -9.05
C ALA A 253 -2.15 14.99 -9.73
N LEU A 254 -2.00 13.91 -10.52
CA LEU A 254 -0.79 13.64 -11.29
C LEU A 254 -0.58 14.63 -12.43
N ASP A 255 -1.66 15.10 -13.05
CA ASP A 255 -1.63 16.10 -14.12
C ASP A 255 -1.38 17.54 -13.63
N GLY A 256 -1.25 17.74 -12.32
CA GLY A 256 -1.03 19.05 -11.71
C GLY A 256 -2.20 20.01 -11.91
N ARG A 257 -3.40 19.50 -12.23
CA ARG A 257 -4.61 20.30 -12.33
C ARG A 257 -5.11 20.55 -10.91
N PRO A 258 -5.13 21.81 -10.43
CA PRO A 258 -5.79 22.11 -9.19
C PRO A 258 -7.28 21.93 -9.42
N GLY A 259 -7.83 20.77 -9.04
CA GLY A 259 -9.26 20.73 -8.73
C GLY A 259 -9.51 21.72 -7.59
N ASP A 260 -10.73 22.25 -7.48
CA ASP A 260 -11.20 23.12 -6.38
C ASP A 260 -11.18 22.44 -4.98
N ALA A 261 -10.35 21.42 -4.79
CA ALA A 261 -10.06 20.82 -3.51
C ALA A 261 -8.89 21.57 -2.84
N ASP A 262 -8.94 21.63 -1.52
CA ASP A 262 -7.86 22.04 -0.61
C ASP A 262 -6.44 21.75 -1.15
N PRO A 263 -5.35 22.36 -0.65
CA PRO A 263 -3.96 21.95 -0.95
C PRO A 263 -3.66 20.46 -0.65
N ILE A 264 -4.66 19.76 -0.11
CA ILE A 264 -4.84 18.35 0.23
C ILE A 264 -5.79 17.66 -0.79
N GLY A 265 -5.73 18.02 -2.08
CA GLY A 265 -6.60 17.48 -3.14
C GLY A 265 -6.40 16.00 -3.48
N LEU A 266 -5.49 15.31 -2.78
CA LEU A 266 -5.43 13.86 -2.73
C LEU A 266 -6.28 13.36 -1.55
N PRO A 267 -7.08 12.29 -1.71
CA PRO A 267 -7.59 11.54 -0.57
C PRO A 267 -6.42 11.29 0.37
N SER A 268 -6.60 11.54 1.68
CA SER A 268 -5.48 11.40 2.62
C SER A 268 -4.70 10.13 2.29
N ARG A 269 -3.38 10.23 2.14
CA ARG A 269 -2.53 9.11 1.71
C ARG A 269 -2.89 7.76 2.40
N PRO A 270 -3.27 7.72 3.71
CA PRO A 270 -3.85 6.53 4.33
C PRO A 270 -5.17 6.02 3.72
N LEU A 271 -6.15 6.87 3.43
CA LEU A 271 -7.39 6.49 2.73
C LEU A 271 -7.08 5.88 1.35
N LEU A 272 -6.21 6.54 0.58
CA LEU A 272 -5.80 6.04 -0.74
C LEU A 272 -5.15 4.65 -0.64
N ALA A 273 -4.29 4.43 0.36
CA ALA A 273 -3.68 3.12 0.60
C ALA A 273 -4.70 2.05 1.01
N GLN A 274 -5.63 2.37 1.91
CA GLN A 274 -6.68 1.45 2.34
C GLN A 274 -7.55 1.02 1.15
N MET A 275 -7.97 1.99 0.32
CA MET A 275 -8.75 1.71 -0.89
C MET A 275 -7.96 0.97 -1.96
N ALA A 276 -6.67 1.28 -2.15
CA ALA A 276 -5.80 0.55 -3.07
C ALA A 276 -5.59 -0.91 -2.62
N ASN A 277 -5.47 -1.16 -1.31
CA ASN A 277 -5.38 -2.50 -0.76
C ASN A 277 -6.69 -3.28 -0.94
N LEU A 278 -7.83 -2.61 -0.75
CA LEU A 278 -9.15 -3.22 -0.98
C LEU A 278 -9.33 -3.58 -2.47
N ALA A 279 -8.95 -2.68 -3.37
CA ALA A 279 -8.97 -2.90 -4.81
C ALA A 279 -8.07 -4.08 -5.21
N ASP A 280 -6.86 -4.16 -4.65
CA ASP A 280 -5.91 -5.25 -4.89
C ASP A 280 -6.47 -6.62 -4.46
N LEU A 281 -7.06 -6.70 -3.25
CA LEU A 281 -7.73 -7.91 -2.76
C LEU A 281 -8.89 -8.33 -3.67
N ALA A 282 -9.72 -7.37 -4.08
CA ALA A 282 -10.84 -7.63 -4.99
C ALA A 282 -10.36 -8.09 -6.38
N ALA A 283 -9.34 -7.44 -6.94
CA ALA A 283 -8.77 -7.79 -8.23
C ALA A 283 -8.18 -9.20 -8.21
N ARG A 284 -7.50 -9.58 -7.11
CA ARG A 284 -7.02 -10.95 -6.90
C ARG A 284 -8.14 -11.97 -6.96
N GLU A 285 -9.25 -11.74 -6.25
CA GLU A 285 -10.39 -12.65 -6.23
C GLU A 285 -11.01 -12.83 -7.63
N VAL A 286 -11.15 -11.73 -8.37
CA VAL A 286 -11.64 -11.74 -9.76
C VAL A 286 -10.71 -12.55 -10.67
N LEU A 287 -9.39 -12.33 -10.59
CA LEU A 287 -8.42 -13.02 -11.44
C LEU A 287 -8.29 -14.50 -11.10
N LEU A 288 -8.36 -14.87 -9.82
CA LEU A 288 -8.32 -16.28 -9.42
C LEU A 288 -9.56 -17.04 -9.91
N GLU A 289 -10.74 -16.44 -9.83
CA GLU A 289 -11.95 -17.02 -10.43
C GLU A 289 -11.82 -17.14 -11.94
N GLU A 290 -11.33 -16.09 -12.59
CA GLU A 290 -11.15 -16.07 -14.04
C GLU A 290 -10.24 -17.20 -14.53
N LEU A 291 -9.07 -17.35 -13.91
CA LEU A 291 -8.13 -18.41 -14.25
C LEU A 291 -8.69 -19.80 -13.89
N ALA A 292 -9.47 -19.92 -12.82
CA ALA A 292 -10.15 -21.17 -12.48
C ALA A 292 -11.22 -21.54 -13.52
N LEU A 293 -11.99 -20.57 -14.02
CA LEU A 293 -12.96 -20.78 -15.09
C LEU A 293 -12.26 -21.24 -16.37
N CYS A 294 -11.15 -20.61 -16.76
CA CYS A 294 -10.36 -21.05 -17.91
C CYS A 294 -9.90 -22.51 -17.77
N ARG A 295 -9.34 -22.90 -16.61
CA ARG A 295 -8.90 -24.28 -16.37
C ARG A 295 -10.03 -25.29 -16.43
N SER A 296 -11.17 -24.99 -15.83
CA SER A 296 -12.33 -25.88 -15.87
C SER A 296 -12.82 -26.12 -17.30
N GLN A 297 -12.68 -25.12 -18.17
CA GLN A 297 -13.07 -25.21 -19.58
C GLN A 297 -12.04 -25.98 -20.41
N GLU A 298 -10.74 -25.79 -20.17
CA GLU A 298 -9.69 -26.56 -20.83
C GLU A 298 -9.79 -28.06 -20.52
N LEU A 299 -10.06 -28.40 -19.26
CA LEU A 299 -10.31 -29.78 -18.84
C LEU A 299 -11.55 -30.37 -19.51
N ALA A 300 -12.63 -29.60 -19.64
CA ALA A 300 -13.86 -30.05 -20.30
C ALA A 300 -13.72 -30.22 -21.83
N LEU A 301 -12.79 -29.50 -22.47
CA LEU A 301 -12.47 -29.66 -23.90
C LEU A 301 -11.52 -30.84 -24.17
N ALA A 302 -10.75 -31.27 -23.17
CA ALA A 302 -9.80 -32.38 -23.27
C ALA A 302 -10.42 -33.77 -22.94
N SER A 303 -11.61 -33.80 -22.33
CA SER A 303 -12.38 -35.01 -21.98
C SER A 303 -13.40 -35.39 -23.05
#